data_AF-A0A7C6VWY9-F1
#
_entry.id   AF-A0A7C6VWY9-F1
#
_cell.length_a   1.000
_cell.length_b   1.000
_cell.length_c   1.000
_cell.angle_alpha   90.00
_cell.angle_beta   90.00
_cell.angle_gamma   90.00
#
_symmetry.space_group_name_H-M   'P 1'
#
loop_
_entity.id
_entity.type
_entity.pdbx_description
1 polymer ?
#
loop_
_entity_poly.entity_id
_entity_poly.type
_entity_poly.pdbx_seq_one_letter_code
_entity_poly.pdbx_strand_id
1 'polypeptide(L)'
;MIDEIYQKKLGLCRQLRQVTEDMVQLQPDKLVNEDRASEQMLRLLAERDGIIEQIDELDLELVGRDEAGTDGLRDAIRAELLKIQELNGQLEQMLQDSLAQLRAEVKKVKDGRQSQRAYFARASAEGAFIDKRR
;
A
#
# COMPACT_ATOMS: atom_id res chain seq x y z
N MET A 1 -33.32 10.97 -12.05
CA MET A 1 -32.19 10.72 -12.96
C MET A 1 -30.87 11.33 -12.48
N ILE A 2 -30.71 12.66 -12.30
CA ILE A 2 -29.42 13.20 -11.79
C ILE A 2 -29.18 12.91 -10.32
N ASP A 3 -30.20 13.02 -9.47
CA ASP A 3 -30.07 12.61 -8.07
C ASP A 3 -29.73 11.12 -7.93
N GLU A 4 -30.12 10.27 -8.87
CA GLU A 4 -29.73 8.86 -8.89
C GLU A 4 -28.23 8.68 -9.18
N ILE A 5 -27.66 9.49 -10.09
CA ILE A 5 -26.21 9.50 -10.36
C ILE A 5 -25.46 9.96 -9.12
N TYR A 6 -25.91 11.04 -8.46
CA TYR A 6 -25.30 11.52 -7.22
C TYR A 6 -25.44 10.51 -6.07
N GLN A 7 -26.56 9.80 -5.96
CA GLN A 7 -26.74 8.73 -4.97
C GLN A 7 -25.80 7.55 -5.24
N LYS A 8 -25.64 7.12 -6.50
CA LYS A 8 -24.67 6.10 -6.89
C LYS A 8 -23.25 6.53 -6.54
N LYS A 9 -22.87 7.77 -6.88
CA LYS A 9 -21.56 8.35 -6.54
C LYS A 9 -21.33 8.36 -5.03
N LEU A 10 -22.32 8.76 -4.23
CA LEU A 10 -22.24 8.71 -2.77
C LEU A 10 -22.04 7.27 -2.25
N GLY A 11 -22.71 6.29 -2.85
CA GLY A 11 -22.51 4.88 -2.56
C GLY A 11 -21.08 4.43 -2.82
N LEU A 12 -20.53 4.78 -3.99
CA LEU A 12 -19.13 4.48 -4.34
C LEU A 12 -18.14 5.18 -3.42
N CYS A 13 -18.37 6.44 -3.04
CA CYS A 13 -17.52 7.13 -2.05
C CYS A 13 -17.52 6.41 -0.69
N ARG A 14 -18.67 5.88 -0.25
CA ARG A 14 -18.73 5.08 0.99
C ARG A 14 -17.97 3.76 0.88
N GLN A 15 -18.07 3.09 -0.27
CA GLN A 15 -17.30 1.87 -0.53
C GLN A 15 -15.80 2.16 -0.57
N LEU A 16 -15.39 3.23 -1.25
CA LEU A 16 -14.01 3.68 -1.31
C LEU A 16 -13.46 3.98 0.10
N ARG A 17 -14.28 4.62 0.95
CA ARG A 17 -13.93 4.82 2.36
C ARG A 17 -13.72 3.49 3.07
N GLN A 18 -14.65 2.54 2.96
CA GLN A 18 -14.55 1.24 3.61
C GLN A 18 -13.29 0.48 3.18
N VAL A 19 -13.02 0.40 1.88
CA VAL A 19 -11.81 -0.25 1.37
C VAL A 19 -10.56 0.43 1.92
N THR A 20 -10.54 1.76 2.00
CA THR A 20 -9.40 2.50 2.56
C THR A 20 -9.25 2.26 4.07
N GLU A 21 -10.35 2.19 4.84
CA GLU A 21 -10.33 1.77 6.25
C GLU A 21 -9.76 0.36 6.42
N ASP A 22 -10.19 -0.59 5.59
CA ASP A 22 -9.71 -1.97 5.63
C ASP A 22 -8.22 -2.08 5.31
N MET A 23 -7.71 -1.24 4.40
CA MET A 23 -6.28 -1.14 4.10
C MET A 23 -5.49 -0.57 5.28
N VAL A 24 -5.98 0.48 5.93
CA VAL A 24 -5.32 1.09 7.11
C VAL A 24 -5.28 0.12 8.30
N GLN A 25 -6.24 -0.80 8.40
CA GLN A 25 -6.24 -1.82 9.45
C GLN A 25 -5.17 -2.90 9.25
N LEU A 26 -4.54 -2.99 8.07
CA LEU A 26 -3.39 -3.87 7.86
C LEU A 26 -2.18 -3.29 8.59
N GLN A 27 -1.73 -3.97 9.64
CA GLN A 27 -0.62 -3.47 10.44
C GLN A 27 0.71 -3.56 9.66
N PRO A 28 1.62 -2.58 9.79
CA PRO A 28 2.89 -2.56 9.06
C PRO A 28 3.74 -3.82 9.25
N ASP A 29 3.80 -4.34 10.47
CA ASP A 29 4.55 -5.55 10.80
C ASP A 29 4.02 -6.78 10.05
N LYS A 30 2.70 -6.91 9.90
CA LYS A 30 2.09 -8.00 9.13
C LYS A 30 2.35 -7.85 7.64
N LEU A 31 2.30 -6.63 7.10
CA LEU A 31 2.62 -6.37 5.70
C LEU A 31 4.06 -6.78 5.33
N VAL A 32 5.00 -6.66 6.28
CA VAL A 32 6.41 -7.02 6.06
C VAL A 32 6.66 -8.52 6.21
N ASN A 33 5.96 -9.19 7.13
CA ASN A 33 6.30 -10.55 7.55
C ASN A 33 5.33 -11.62 7.06
N GLU A 34 4.14 -11.26 6.59
CA GLU A 34 3.09 -12.21 6.20
C GLU A 34 2.69 -12.03 4.71
N ASP A 35 2.97 -13.06 3.89
CA ASP A 35 2.58 -13.07 2.47
C ASP A 35 1.07 -12.89 2.27
N ARG A 36 0.25 -13.43 3.18
CA ARG A 36 -1.21 -13.27 3.13
C ARG A 36 -1.65 -11.81 3.30
N ALA A 37 -0.97 -11.04 4.14
CA ALA A 37 -1.28 -9.63 4.36
C ALA A 37 -0.91 -8.78 3.14
N SER A 38 0.21 -9.09 2.47
CA SER A 38 0.60 -8.41 1.24
C SER A 38 -0.33 -8.74 0.07
N GLU A 39 -0.74 -10.01 -0.08
CA GLU A 39 -1.77 -10.39 -1.06
C GLU A 39 -3.11 -9.69 -0.79
N GLN A 40 -3.53 -9.59 0.47
CA GLN A 40 -4.74 -8.87 0.84
C GLN A 40 -4.64 -7.39 0.48
N MET A 41 -3.50 -6.75 0.76
CA MET A 41 -3.25 -5.35 0.40
C MET A 41 -3.34 -5.13 -1.12
N LEU A 42 -2.78 -6.04 -1.93
CA LEU A 42 -2.87 -5.96 -3.39
C LEU A 42 -4.30 -6.11 -3.90
N ARG A 43 -5.11 -6.99 -3.29
CA ARG A 43 -6.52 -7.14 -3.63
C ARG A 43 -7.32 -5.87 -3.30
N LEU A 44 -7.09 -5.29 -2.13
CA LEU A 44 -7.75 -4.05 -1.72
C LEU A 44 -7.34 -2.87 -2.61
N LEU A 45 -6.09 -2.80 -3.06
CA LEU A 45 -5.64 -1.81 -4.05
C LEU A 45 -6.39 -1.95 -5.38
N ALA A 46 -6.51 -3.17 -5.90
CA ALA A 46 -7.26 -3.42 -7.13
C ALA A 46 -8.75 -3.07 -7.00
N GLU A 47 -9.36 -3.38 -5.86
CA GLU A 47 -10.74 -2.99 -5.55
C GLU A 47 -10.89 -1.47 -5.47
N ARG A 48 -9.95 -0.79 -4.80
CA ARG A 48 -9.91 0.67 -4.70
C ARG A 48 -9.83 1.33 -6.07
N ASP A 49 -8.95 0.84 -6.94
CA ASP A 49 -8.79 1.36 -8.30
C ASP A 49 -10.07 1.19 -9.12
N GLY A 50 -10.72 0.02 -9.06
CA GLY A 50 -11.99 -0.23 -9.75
C GLY A 50 -13.16 0.63 -9.24
N ILE A 51 -13.15 1.03 -7.96
CA ILE A 51 -14.14 1.98 -7.43
C ILE A 51 -13.87 3.40 -7.95
N ILE A 52 -12.59 3.81 -8.01
CA ILE A 52 -12.21 5.13 -8.54
C ILE A 52 -12.59 5.26 -10.00
N GLU A 53 -12.33 4.23 -10.82
CA GLU A 53 -12.73 4.20 -12.23
C GLU A 53 -14.25 4.40 -12.40
N GLN A 54 -15.06 3.71 -11.59
CA GLN A 54 -16.52 3.89 -11.62
C GLN A 54 -16.94 5.31 -11.20
N ILE A 55 -16.25 5.93 -10.24
CA ILE A 55 -16.52 7.31 -9.85
C ILE A 55 -16.19 8.27 -11.00
N ASP A 56 -15.06 8.06 -11.67
CA ASP A 56 -14.63 8.87 -12.82
C ASP A 56 -15.61 8.75 -13.99
N GLU A 57 -16.12 7.55 -14.27
CA GLU A 57 -17.18 7.33 -15.27
C GLU A 57 -18.45 8.13 -14.94
N LEU A 58 -18.90 8.08 -13.67
CA LEU A 58 -20.06 8.88 -13.24
C LEU A 58 -19.80 10.38 -13.34
N ASP A 59 -18.57 10.83 -13.08
CA ASP A 59 -18.21 12.23 -13.22
C ASP A 59 -18.22 12.68 -14.69
N LEU A 60 -17.73 11.85 -15.61
CA LEU A 60 -17.84 12.11 -17.05
C LEU A 60 -19.30 12.16 -17.51
N GLU A 61 -20.19 11.33 -16.97
CA GLU A 61 -21.62 11.39 -17.28
C GLU A 61 -22.30 12.69 -16.82
N LEU A 62 -21.75 13.33 -15.77
CA LEU A 62 -22.21 14.61 -15.25
C LEU A 62 -21.63 15.79 -16.04
N VAL A 63 -20.46 15.64 -16.68
CA VAL A 63 -19.87 16.67 -17.55
C VAL A 63 -20.81 16.95 -18.73
N GLY A 64 -21.34 18.16 -18.79
CA GLY A 64 -22.27 18.60 -19.84
C GLY A 64 -23.75 18.57 -19.44
N ARG A 65 -24.07 18.17 -18.20
CA ARG A 65 -25.40 18.36 -17.61
C ARG A 65 -25.35 19.62 -16.74
N ASP A 66 -26.16 20.63 -17.07
CA ASP A 66 -26.26 21.90 -16.32
C ASP A 66 -27.10 21.76 -15.02
N GLU A 67 -27.47 20.53 -14.68
CA GLU A 67 -28.28 20.19 -13.52
C GLU A 67 -27.38 19.65 -12.40
N ALA A 68 -27.36 20.38 -11.28
CA ALA A 68 -26.67 19.94 -10.09
C ALA A 68 -27.60 19.07 -9.22
N GLY A 69 -27.06 18.01 -8.63
CA GLY A 69 -27.78 17.24 -7.61
C GLY A 69 -28.16 18.09 -6.40
N THR A 70 -29.07 17.60 -5.58
CA THR A 70 -29.48 18.30 -4.35
C THR A 70 -28.27 18.68 -3.47
N ASP A 71 -28.34 19.84 -2.81
CA ASP A 71 -27.26 20.35 -1.96
C ASP A 71 -26.86 19.33 -0.88
N GLY A 72 -27.84 18.65 -0.28
CA GLY A 72 -27.60 17.60 0.72
C GLY A 72 -26.78 16.41 0.21
N LEU A 73 -26.99 15.97 -1.04
CA LEU A 73 -26.19 14.89 -1.63
C LEU A 73 -24.75 15.34 -1.91
N ARG A 74 -24.58 16.57 -2.40
CA ARG A 74 -23.24 17.15 -2.65
C ARG A 74 -22.45 17.31 -1.35
N ASP A 75 -23.09 17.77 -0.28
CA ASP A 75 -22.46 17.89 1.03
C ASP A 75 -22.13 16.54 1.64
N ALA A 76 -23.01 15.54 1.48
CA ALA A 76 -22.72 14.17 1.90
C ALA A 76 -21.50 13.58 1.16
N ILE A 77 -21.40 13.77 -0.15
CA ILE A 77 -20.23 13.32 -0.93
C ILE A 77 -18.97 14.02 -0.47
N ARG A 78 -19.01 15.34 -0.27
CA ARG A 78 -17.86 16.11 0.26
C ARG A 78 -17.42 15.59 1.61
N ALA A 79 -18.36 15.29 2.50
CA ALA A 79 -18.05 14.74 3.82
C ALA A 79 -17.36 13.38 3.73
N GLU A 80 -17.78 12.50 2.80
CA GLU A 80 -17.09 11.23 2.58
C GLU A 80 -15.69 11.41 1.98
N LEU A 81 -15.52 12.33 1.02
CA LEU A 81 -14.21 12.63 0.42
C LEU A 81 -13.20 13.16 1.44
N LEU A 82 -13.63 14.00 2.38
CA LEU A 82 -12.77 14.48 3.47
C LEU A 82 -12.28 13.33 4.36
N LYS A 83 -13.15 12.37 4.69
CA LYS A 83 -12.77 11.19 5.46
C LYS A 83 -11.80 10.30 4.69
N ILE A 84 -12.05 10.07 3.39
CA ILE A 84 -11.13 9.33 2.52
C ILE A 84 -9.76 10.00 2.48
N GLN A 85 -9.71 11.34 2.41
CA GLN A 85 -8.45 12.07 2.40
C GLN A 85 -7.66 11.88 3.69
N GLU A 86 -8.33 11.92 4.85
CA GLU A 86 -7.71 11.62 6.15
C GLU A 86 -7.15 10.18 6.19
N LEU A 87 -7.95 9.21 5.76
CA LEU A 87 -7.55 7.79 5.70
C LEU A 87 -6.38 7.57 4.73
N ASN A 88 -6.36 8.25 3.58
CA ASN A 88 -5.24 8.18 2.64
C ASN A 88 -3.94 8.67 3.29
N GLY A 89 -3.99 9.72 4.12
CA GLY A 89 -2.81 10.17 4.87
C GLY A 89 -2.32 9.13 5.88
N GLN A 90 -3.23 8.46 6.59
CA GLN A 90 -2.89 7.36 7.51
C GLN A 90 -2.29 6.16 6.76
N LEU A 91 -2.89 5.81 5.62
CA LEU A 91 -2.43 4.73 4.75
C LEU A 91 -1.03 5.01 4.20
N GLU A 92 -0.77 6.24 3.77
CA GLU A 92 0.55 6.65 3.29
C GLU A 92 1.60 6.50 4.40
N GLN A 93 1.31 6.97 5.61
CA GLN A 93 2.22 6.81 6.75
C GLN A 93 2.49 5.33 7.05
N MET A 94 1.45 4.50 7.10
CA MET A 94 1.57 3.06 7.33
C MET A 94 2.43 2.36 6.25
N LEU A 95 2.28 2.75 4.98
CA LEU A 95 3.10 2.24 3.88
C LEU A 95 4.57 2.68 4.02
N GLN A 96 4.81 3.94 4.38
CA GLN A 96 6.16 4.46 4.62
C GLN A 96 6.86 3.72 5.76
N ASP A 97 6.15 3.44 6.85
CA ASP A 97 6.67 2.68 7.99
C ASP A 97 7.01 1.23 7.58
N SER A 98 6.14 0.59 6.81
CA SER A 98 6.37 -0.76 6.27
C SER A 98 7.62 -0.80 5.37
N LEU A 99 7.79 0.20 4.51
CA LEU A 99 8.98 0.34 3.66
C LEU A 99 10.26 0.58 4.48
N ALA A 100 10.19 1.36 5.55
CA ALA A 100 11.31 1.59 6.44
C ALA A 100 11.73 0.28 7.15
N GLN A 101 10.77 -0.51 7.61
CA GLN A 101 11.01 -1.84 8.21
C GLN A 101 11.66 -2.80 7.21
N LEU A 102 11.14 -2.89 5.99
CA LEU A 102 11.76 -3.71 4.92
C LEU A 102 13.22 -3.31 4.65
N ARG A 103 13.51 -2.01 4.58
CA ARG A 103 14.88 -1.51 4.39
C ARG A 103 15.79 -1.91 5.55
N ALA A 104 15.29 -1.88 6.79
CA ALA A 104 16.04 -2.31 7.96
C ALA A 104 16.34 -3.82 7.93
N GLU A 105 15.36 -4.66 7.57
CA GLU A 105 15.55 -6.10 7.43
C GLU A 105 16.55 -6.45 6.33
N VAL A 106 16.44 -5.80 5.15
CA VAL A 106 17.42 -5.98 4.07
C VAL A 106 18.83 -5.60 4.51
N LYS A 107 18.99 -4.52 5.27
CA LYS A 107 20.29 -4.12 5.83
C LYS A 107 20.84 -5.17 6.78
N LYS A 108 20.02 -5.69 7.71
CA LYS A 108 20.44 -6.78 8.62
C LYS A 108 20.90 -8.02 7.86
N VAL A 109 20.16 -8.45 6.84
CA VAL A 109 20.53 -9.61 6.00
C VAL A 109 21.87 -9.36 5.29
N LYS A 110 22.10 -8.16 4.77
CA LYS A 110 23.36 -7.79 4.11
C LYS A 110 24.54 -7.79 5.09
N ASP A 111 24.38 -7.20 6.27
CA ASP A 111 25.41 -7.14 7.31
C ASP A 111 25.69 -8.56 7.88
N GLY A 112 24.66 -9.40 8.01
CA GLY A 112 24.78 -10.82 8.36
C GLY A 112 25.57 -11.62 7.33
N ARG A 113 25.33 -11.39 6.03
CA ARG A 113 26.12 -12.01 4.94
C ARG A 113 27.57 -11.52 4.93
N GLN A 114 27.81 -10.24 5.21
CA GLN A 114 29.17 -9.69 5.30
C GLN A 114 29.93 -10.25 6.50
N SER A 115 29.30 -10.33 7.66
CA SER A 115 29.90 -10.92 8.87
C SER A 115 30.20 -12.40 8.69
N GLN A 116 29.27 -13.21 8.16
CA GLN A 116 29.58 -14.61 7.82
C GLN A 116 30.76 -14.73 6.86
N ARG A 117 30.83 -13.92 5.79
CA ARG A 117 32.00 -13.91 4.91
C ARG A 117 33.28 -13.51 5.64
N ALA A 118 33.26 -12.54 6.54
CA ALA A 118 34.45 -12.13 7.30
C ALA A 118 34.98 -13.23 8.23
N TYR A 119 34.10 -14.04 8.84
CA TYR A 119 34.50 -15.15 9.71
C TYR A 119 34.88 -16.43 8.95
N PHE A 120 34.24 -16.70 7.80
CA PHE A 120 34.53 -17.90 6.99
C PHE A 120 35.57 -17.69 5.88
N ALA A 121 35.95 -16.45 5.55
CA ALA A 121 36.97 -16.14 4.53
C ALA A 121 38.39 -15.94 5.08
N ARG A 122 38.74 -16.55 6.23
CA ARG A 122 40.15 -16.87 6.52
C ARG A 122 40.47 -18.22 5.90
N ALA A 123 40.99 -18.21 4.67
CA ALA A 123 41.89 -19.28 4.27
C ALA A 123 43.10 -19.21 5.21
N SER A 124 43.29 -20.23 6.04
CA SER A 124 44.50 -20.40 6.84
C SER A 124 45.71 -20.31 5.91
N ALA A 125 46.52 -19.27 6.06
CA ALA A 125 47.80 -19.12 5.38
C ALA A 125 48.94 -19.85 6.15
N GLU A 126 48.61 -20.93 6.84
CA GLU A 126 49.57 -21.80 7.53
C GLU A 126 49.39 -23.22 7.00
N GLY A 127 50.29 -23.67 6.13
CA GLY A 127 50.25 -25.05 5.61
C GLY A 127 51.06 -25.34 4.34
N ALA A 128 51.70 -24.36 3.69
CA ALA A 128 52.54 -24.63 2.53
C ALA A 128 53.99 -24.98 2.93
N PHE A 129 54.18 -26.03 3.73
CA PHE A 129 55.45 -26.75 3.78
C PHE A 129 55.45 -27.79 2.66
N ILE A 130 55.82 -27.37 1.45
CA ILE A 130 56.14 -28.30 0.37
C ILE A 130 57.60 -28.74 0.60
N ASP A 131 57.74 -30.02 0.94
CA ASP A 131 58.99 -30.74 1.17
C ASP A 131 59.93 -30.66 -0.05
N LYS A 132 61.19 -30.27 0.20
CA LYS A 132 62.28 -30.36 -0.77
C LYS A 132 62.84 -31.78 -0.72
N ARG A 133 62.45 -32.66 -1.66
CA ARG A 133 63.26 -33.80 -2.15
C ARG A 133 62.55 -34.62 -3.24
N ARG A 134 62.94 -34.41 -4.50
CA ARG A 134 63.59 -35.42 -5.37
C ARG A 134 63.97 -34.80 -6.70
#